data_AF-A0A925VZ91-F1
#
_entry.id   AF-A0A925VZ91-F1
#
_cell.length_a   1.000
_cell.length_b   1.000
_cell.length_c   1.000
_cell.angle_alpha   90.00
_cell.angle_beta   90.00
_cell.angle_gamma   90.00
#
_symmetry.space_group_name_H-M   'P 1'
#
loop_
_entity.id
_entity.type
_entity.pdbx_description
1 polymer ?
#
loop_
_entity_poly.entity_id
_entity_poly.type
_entity_poly.pdbx_seq_one_letter_code
_entity_poly.pdbx_strand_id
1 'polypeptide(L)'
;MTWATVITAARTIATLAFGVLGAQQHSLTLLLAALGAYWIGDVADGFVARRMGCETRIGATLDIMCDRISAAVFYISFAWYDPTMVVPVAIYLLEFMVVDMYLSLAFLAWPVSSPNYFHLINRRLWMWNWSKAGKAINSALFAVLMVWTRDALLVGTIATVLLGLKLTSFMWLLKLQMPIPAGCVRHSSESLPVGVS
;
A
#
# COMPACT_ATOMS: atom_id res chain seq x y z
N MET A 1 -21.33 1.53 -0.77
CA MET A 1 -20.06 1.63 -1.52
C MET A 1 -19.89 3.05 -1.99
N THR A 2 -18.70 3.64 -1.85
CA THR A 2 -18.44 5.03 -2.28
C THR A 2 -17.92 5.04 -3.72
N TRP A 3 -18.06 6.18 -4.42
CA TRP A 3 -17.48 6.34 -5.76
C TRP A 3 -15.96 6.14 -5.79
N ALA A 4 -15.26 6.48 -4.70
CA ALA A 4 -13.83 6.21 -4.57
C ALA A 4 -13.53 4.72 -4.68
N THR A 5 -14.29 3.85 -3.99
CA THR A 5 -14.12 2.39 -4.08
C THR A 5 -14.36 1.84 -5.49
N VAL A 6 -15.30 2.44 -6.25
CA VAL A 6 -15.54 2.05 -7.65
C VAL A 6 -14.33 2.38 -8.51
N ILE A 7 -13.73 3.56 -8.33
CA ILE A 7 -12.51 3.97 -9.04
C ILE A 7 -11.34 3.04 -8.67
N THR A 8 -11.17 2.72 -7.38
CA THR A 8 -10.16 1.76 -6.91
C THR A 8 -10.33 0.38 -7.56
N ALA A 9 -11.56 -0.12 -7.66
CA ALA A 9 -11.83 -1.39 -8.34
C ALA A 9 -11.52 -1.32 -9.84
N ALA A 10 -11.97 -0.25 -10.52
CA ALA A 10 -11.77 -0.05 -11.95
C ALA A 10 -10.27 0.07 -12.31
N ARG A 11 -9.51 0.86 -11.54
CA ARG A 11 -8.05 1.00 -11.76
C ARG A 11 -7.31 -0.31 -11.54
N THR A 12 -7.73 -1.09 -10.54
CA THR A 12 -7.14 -2.41 -10.25
C THR A 12 -7.37 -3.34 -11.44
N ILE A 13 -8.63 -3.48 -11.90
CA ILE A 13 -8.97 -4.33 -13.06
C ILE A 13 -8.20 -3.90 -14.31
N ALA A 14 -8.13 -2.60 -14.60
CA ALA A 14 -7.38 -2.09 -15.74
C ALA A 14 -5.88 -2.42 -15.63
N THR A 15 -5.29 -2.25 -14.45
CA THR A 15 -3.87 -2.59 -14.20
C THR A 15 -3.62 -4.08 -14.39
N LEU A 16 -4.52 -4.94 -13.90
CA LEU A 16 -4.45 -6.39 -14.12
C LEU A 16 -4.47 -6.73 -15.60
N ALA A 17 -5.45 -6.20 -16.33
CA ALA A 17 -5.61 -6.48 -17.75
C ALA A 17 -4.37 -6.06 -18.55
N PHE A 18 -3.92 -4.82 -18.38
CA PHE A 18 -2.75 -4.32 -19.10
C PHE A 18 -1.44 -5.00 -18.67
N GLY A 19 -1.27 -5.30 -17.38
CA GLY A 19 -0.07 -5.97 -16.87
C GLY A 19 0.06 -7.39 -17.42
N VAL A 20 -1.01 -8.18 -17.36
CA VAL A 20 -1.04 -9.55 -17.88
C VAL A 20 -0.85 -9.57 -19.39
N LEU A 21 -1.58 -8.73 -20.13
CA LEU A 21 -1.43 -8.65 -21.60
C LEU A 21 -0.04 -8.15 -21.98
N GLY A 22 0.52 -7.19 -21.25
CA GLY A 22 1.87 -6.68 -21.47
C GLY A 22 2.94 -7.74 -21.25
N ALA A 23 2.81 -8.57 -20.21
CA ALA A 23 3.69 -9.71 -19.99
C ALA A 23 3.58 -10.75 -21.10
N GLN A 24 2.35 -11.14 -21.48
CA GLN A 24 2.11 -12.14 -22.53
C GLN A 24 2.63 -11.71 -23.90
N GLN A 25 2.43 -10.45 -24.25
CA GLN A 25 2.83 -9.90 -25.55
C GLN A 25 4.26 -9.35 -25.55
N HIS A 26 4.98 -9.44 -24.42
CA HIS A 26 6.29 -8.80 -24.22
C HIS A 26 6.30 -7.32 -24.63
N SER A 27 5.23 -6.59 -24.29
CA SER A 27 5.01 -5.20 -24.72
C SER A 27 5.24 -4.23 -23.57
N LEU A 28 6.34 -3.48 -23.64
CA LEU A 28 6.63 -2.40 -22.69
C LEU A 28 5.51 -1.36 -22.66
N THR A 29 4.93 -1.01 -23.81
CA THR A 29 3.86 0.00 -23.90
C THR A 29 2.64 -0.40 -23.07
N LEU A 30 2.26 -1.68 -23.09
CA LEU A 30 1.16 -2.19 -22.26
C LEU A 30 1.53 -2.20 -20.77
N LEU A 31 2.77 -2.54 -20.42
CA LEU A 31 3.25 -2.43 -19.04
C LEU A 31 3.23 -0.98 -18.52
N LEU A 32 3.61 -0.02 -19.36
CA LEU A 32 3.52 1.41 -19.04
C LEU A 32 2.08 1.89 -18.94
N ALA A 33 1.18 1.35 -19.76
CA ALA A 33 -0.26 1.60 -19.63
C ALA A 33 -0.80 1.05 -18.30
N ALA A 34 -0.34 -0.13 -17.86
CA ALA A 34 -0.68 -0.69 -16.55
C ALA A 34 -0.19 0.22 -15.41
N LEU A 35 1.06 0.68 -15.48
CA LEU A 35 1.63 1.63 -14.51
C LEU A 35 0.85 2.95 -14.47
N GLY A 36 0.49 3.48 -15.64
CA GLY A 36 -0.31 4.69 -15.78
C GLY A 36 -1.71 4.53 -15.18
N ALA A 37 -2.40 3.42 -15.50
CA ALA A 37 -3.71 3.10 -14.93
C ALA A 37 -3.67 3.01 -13.40
N TYR A 38 -2.64 2.36 -12.87
CA TYR A 38 -2.39 2.26 -11.44
C TYR A 38 -2.23 3.64 -10.78
N TRP A 39 -1.27 4.45 -11.24
CA TRP A 39 -0.94 5.74 -10.61
C TRP A 39 -2.02 6.80 -10.80
N ILE A 40 -2.54 6.95 -12.01
CA ILE A 40 -3.58 7.95 -12.28
C ILE A 40 -4.85 7.59 -11.51
N GLY A 41 -5.19 6.30 -11.46
CA GLY A 41 -6.31 5.81 -10.68
C GLY A 41 -6.18 6.08 -9.18
N ASP A 42 -4.99 5.84 -8.61
CA ASP A 42 -4.68 6.07 -7.18
C ASP A 42 -4.80 7.56 -6.79
N VAL A 43 -4.37 8.44 -7.70
CA VAL A 43 -4.54 9.87 -7.47
C VAL A 43 -6.03 10.26 -7.56
N ALA A 44 -6.76 9.65 -8.48
CA ALA A 44 -8.16 9.95 -8.73
C ALA A 44 -9.09 9.49 -7.59
N ASP A 45 -8.95 8.27 -7.08
CA ASP A 45 -9.82 7.78 -6.00
C ASP A 45 -9.58 8.55 -4.69
N GLY A 46 -8.32 8.83 -4.34
CA GLY A 46 -7.94 9.64 -3.19
C GLY A 46 -8.41 11.09 -3.30
N PHE A 47 -8.39 11.65 -4.51
CA PHE A 47 -8.97 12.98 -4.76
C PHE A 47 -10.48 12.97 -4.56
N VAL A 48 -11.19 12.04 -5.18
CA VAL A 48 -12.67 11.93 -5.09
C VAL A 48 -13.12 11.68 -3.64
N ALA A 49 -12.43 10.82 -2.90
CA ALA A 49 -12.74 10.54 -1.49
C ALA A 49 -12.66 11.81 -0.63
N ARG A 50 -11.61 12.61 -0.77
CA ARG A 50 -11.42 13.87 -0.02
C ARG A 50 -12.42 14.94 -0.43
N ARG A 51 -12.66 15.08 -1.74
CA ARG A 51 -13.59 16.09 -2.29
C ARG A 51 -15.03 15.85 -1.86
N MET A 52 -15.41 14.59 -1.66
CA MET A 52 -16.76 14.21 -1.23
C MET A 52 -16.86 13.92 0.28
N GLY A 53 -15.78 14.10 1.06
CA GLY A 53 -15.79 13.80 2.50
C GLY A 53 -16.13 12.34 2.83
N CYS A 54 -15.85 11.41 1.91
CA CYS A 54 -16.24 9.99 2.00
C CYS A 54 -15.06 9.08 2.41
N GLU A 55 -14.05 9.63 3.09
CA GLU A 55 -12.90 8.86 3.57
C GLU A 55 -13.34 7.92 4.71
N THR A 56 -13.16 6.62 4.52
CA THR A 56 -13.51 5.59 5.51
C THR A 56 -12.32 4.67 5.77
N ARG A 57 -12.26 4.09 6.97
CA ARG A 57 -11.20 3.13 7.34
C ARG A 57 -11.21 1.90 6.43
N ILE A 58 -12.41 1.38 6.13
CA ILE A 58 -12.59 0.25 5.20
C ILE A 58 -12.14 0.64 3.79
N GLY A 59 -12.52 1.83 3.31
CA GLY A 59 -12.08 2.34 2.01
C GLY A 59 -10.57 2.45 1.92
N ALA A 60 -9.92 3.01 2.94
CA ALA A 60 -8.46 3.13 2.99
C ALA A 60 -7.75 1.77 3.05
N THR A 61 -8.29 0.80 3.80
CA THR A 61 -7.74 -0.57 3.82
C THR A 61 -7.85 -1.24 2.45
N LEU A 62 -9.02 -1.14 1.81
CA LEU A 62 -9.24 -1.72 0.48
C LEU A 62 -8.32 -1.09 -0.57
N ASP A 63 -8.15 0.23 -0.50
CA ASP A 63 -7.24 1.01 -1.35
C ASP A 63 -5.79 0.50 -1.24
N ILE A 64 -5.29 0.32 -0.01
CA ILE A 64 -3.96 -0.26 0.25
C ILE A 64 -3.83 -1.66 -0.36
N MET A 65 -4.84 -2.52 -0.22
CA MET A 65 -4.80 -3.88 -0.78
C MET A 65 -4.80 -3.86 -2.32
N CYS A 66 -5.62 -3.00 -2.92
CA CYS A 66 -5.70 -2.81 -4.36
C CYS A 66 -4.40 -2.23 -4.94
N ASP A 67 -3.75 -1.30 -4.24
CA ASP A 67 -2.41 -0.82 -4.58
C ASP A 67 -1.40 -1.96 -4.62
N ARG A 68 -1.47 -2.86 -3.62
CA ARG A 68 -0.52 -3.96 -3.51
C ARG A 68 -0.66 -4.93 -4.68
N ILE A 69 -1.88 -5.30 -5.00
CA ILE A 69 -2.16 -6.16 -6.16
C ILE A 69 -1.71 -5.48 -7.46
N SER A 70 -2.08 -4.21 -7.66
CA SER A 70 -1.76 -3.45 -8.87
C SER A 70 -0.25 -3.34 -9.08
N ALA A 71 0.49 -2.99 -8.02
CA ALA A 71 1.95 -2.94 -8.05
C ALA A 71 2.56 -4.32 -8.29
N ALA A 72 2.10 -5.36 -7.58
CA ALA A 72 2.63 -6.72 -7.73
C ALA A 72 2.49 -7.21 -9.17
N VAL A 73 1.32 -7.02 -9.78
CA VAL A 73 1.10 -7.36 -11.18
C VAL A 73 2.09 -6.62 -12.07
N PHE A 74 2.18 -5.28 -11.95
CA PHE A 74 3.11 -4.51 -12.77
C PHE A 74 4.55 -4.99 -12.63
N TYR A 75 5.06 -5.14 -11.40
CA TYR A 75 6.47 -5.51 -11.17
C TYR A 75 6.77 -6.94 -11.58
N ILE A 76 5.88 -7.90 -11.31
CA ILE A 76 6.04 -9.30 -11.75
C ILE A 76 6.01 -9.37 -13.28
N SER A 77 5.05 -8.69 -13.91
CA SER A 77 4.96 -8.61 -15.37
C SER A 77 6.19 -7.94 -15.98
N PHE A 78 6.76 -6.93 -15.32
CA PHE A 78 8.00 -6.31 -15.75
C PHE A 78 9.21 -7.24 -15.59
N ALA A 79 9.34 -7.95 -14.48
CA ALA A 79 10.40 -8.95 -14.28
C ALA A 79 10.29 -10.12 -15.28
N TRP A 80 9.08 -10.43 -15.74
CA TRP A 80 8.86 -11.38 -16.83
C TRP A 80 9.34 -10.83 -18.18
N TYR A 81 9.10 -9.54 -18.44
CA TYR A 81 9.56 -8.85 -19.64
C TYR A 81 11.08 -8.67 -19.68
N ASP A 82 11.70 -8.34 -18.53
CA ASP A 82 13.14 -8.19 -18.35
C ASP A 82 13.62 -9.03 -17.15
N PRO A 83 14.08 -10.28 -17.39
CA PRO A 83 14.50 -11.19 -16.33
C PRO A 83 15.68 -10.70 -15.47
N THR A 84 16.45 -9.71 -15.95
CA THR A 84 17.54 -9.14 -15.16
C THR A 84 17.02 -8.39 -13.93
N MET A 85 15.76 -7.95 -13.95
CA MET A 85 15.11 -7.23 -12.85
C MET A 85 14.47 -8.14 -11.78
N VAL A 86 14.52 -9.47 -11.94
CA VAL A 86 13.87 -10.40 -10.99
C VAL A 86 14.34 -10.17 -9.55
N VAL A 87 15.65 -10.05 -9.33
CA VAL A 87 16.20 -9.86 -7.98
C VAL A 87 15.81 -8.50 -7.38
N PRO A 88 16.02 -7.36 -8.07
CA PRO A 88 15.54 -6.07 -7.59
C PRO A 88 14.04 -6.05 -7.29
N VAL A 89 13.24 -6.61 -8.19
CA VAL A 89 11.78 -6.69 -8.04
C VAL A 89 11.40 -7.54 -6.83
N ALA A 90 12.04 -8.69 -6.61
CA ALA A 90 11.76 -9.53 -5.45
C ALA A 90 12.03 -8.81 -4.13
N ILE A 91 13.14 -8.06 -4.05
CA ILE A 91 13.48 -7.25 -2.86
C ILE A 91 12.43 -6.16 -2.64
N TYR A 92 12.06 -5.43 -3.70
CA TYR A 92 11.05 -4.39 -3.62
C TYR A 92 9.68 -4.96 -3.25
N LEU A 93 9.27 -6.11 -3.81
CA LEU A 93 8.00 -6.74 -3.45
C LEU A 93 7.98 -7.20 -1.99
N LEU A 94 9.09 -7.73 -1.46
CA LEU A 94 9.18 -8.05 -0.03
C LEU A 94 8.97 -6.79 0.84
N GLU A 95 9.63 -5.69 0.47
CA GLU A 95 9.47 -4.39 1.12
C GLU A 95 8.01 -3.91 1.05
N PHE A 96 7.44 -3.83 -0.15
CA PHE A 96 6.16 -3.19 -0.41
C PHE A 96 4.94 -4.05 0.02
N MET A 97 5.01 -5.36 -0.20
CA MET A 97 3.93 -6.31 0.11
C MET A 97 3.86 -6.68 1.58
N VAL A 98 4.98 -6.67 2.29
CA VAL A 98 5.03 -7.19 3.67
C VAL A 98 5.26 -6.06 4.65
N VAL A 99 6.43 -5.43 4.59
CA VAL A 99 6.85 -4.44 5.59
C VAL A 99 6.01 -3.18 5.48
N ASP A 100 5.91 -2.62 4.27
CA ASP A 100 5.15 -1.41 4.02
C ASP A 100 3.63 -1.65 4.11
N MET A 101 3.14 -2.85 3.79
CA MET A 101 1.74 -3.22 4.03
C MET A 101 1.42 -3.18 5.53
N TYR A 102 2.25 -3.80 6.37
CA TYR A 102 2.04 -3.77 7.81
C TYR A 102 2.06 -2.34 8.35
N LEU A 103 3.07 -1.55 7.95
CA LEU A 103 3.16 -0.13 8.31
C LEU A 103 1.91 0.63 7.89
N SER A 104 1.46 0.43 6.65
CA SER A 104 0.31 1.13 6.08
C SER A 104 -1.01 0.69 6.70
N LEU A 105 -1.13 -0.51 7.27
CA LEU A 105 -2.31 -0.95 8.03
C LEU A 105 -2.26 -0.57 9.51
N ALA A 106 -1.08 -0.18 10.03
CA ALA A 106 -0.92 0.16 11.44
C ALA A 106 -1.81 1.32 11.91
N PHE A 107 -2.23 2.23 11.02
CA PHE A 107 -3.19 3.29 11.35
C PHE A 107 -4.50 2.76 11.95
N LEU A 108 -4.87 1.50 11.67
CA LEU A 108 -6.06 0.86 12.22
C LEU A 108 -6.00 0.69 13.74
N ALA A 109 -4.83 0.75 14.36
CA ALA A 109 -4.69 0.71 15.80
C ALA A 109 -5.04 2.05 16.49
N TRP A 110 -5.19 3.14 15.73
CA TRP A 110 -5.51 4.48 16.24
C TRP A 110 -6.80 5.03 15.61
N PRO A 111 -7.48 6.00 16.24
CA PRO A 111 -8.74 6.59 15.75
C PRO A 111 -8.52 7.56 14.58
N VAL A 112 -7.80 7.11 13.55
CA VAL A 112 -7.58 7.84 12.29
C VAL A 112 -8.21 7.07 11.13
N SER A 113 -8.65 7.80 10.11
CA SER A 113 -9.37 7.25 8.96
C SER A 113 -8.46 6.62 7.91
N SER A 114 -7.21 7.08 7.79
CA SER A 114 -6.21 6.59 6.84
C SER A 114 -4.78 6.95 7.27
N PRO A 115 -3.75 6.35 6.64
CA PRO A 115 -2.35 6.72 6.89
C PRO A 115 -2.01 8.19 6.60
N ASN A 116 -2.82 8.89 5.79
CA ASN A 116 -2.61 10.31 5.50
C ASN A 116 -2.71 11.18 6.77
N TYR A 117 -3.49 10.74 7.75
CA TYR A 117 -3.70 11.42 9.02
C TYR A 117 -2.73 10.97 10.12
N PHE A 118 -1.77 10.10 9.81
CA PHE A 118 -0.84 9.57 10.81
C PHE A 118 0.11 10.63 11.39
N HIS A 119 0.20 11.81 10.77
CA HIS A 119 0.92 12.96 11.32
C HIS A 119 0.38 13.40 12.69
N LEU A 120 -0.88 13.09 13.01
CA LEU A 120 -1.51 13.36 14.30
C LEU A 120 -0.98 12.44 15.42
N ILE A 121 -0.40 11.29 15.06
CA ILE A 121 0.11 10.28 16.01
C ILE A 121 1.64 10.38 16.07
N ASN A 122 2.29 10.30 14.92
CA ASN A 122 3.74 10.41 14.82
C ASN A 122 4.15 11.10 13.51
N ARG A 123 4.56 12.37 13.63
CA ARG A 123 4.97 13.19 12.50
C ARG A 123 6.19 12.64 11.77
N ARG A 124 7.16 12.06 12.48
CA ARG A 124 8.37 11.48 11.86
C ARG A 124 7.99 10.31 10.97
N LEU A 125 7.23 9.34 11.49
CA LEU A 125 6.79 8.17 10.73
C LEU A 125 5.98 8.58 9.51
N TRP A 126 5.10 9.57 9.67
CA TRP A 126 4.33 10.14 8.57
C TRP A 126 5.20 10.82 7.51
N MET A 127 6.18 11.64 7.89
CA MET A 127 7.03 12.35 6.93
C MET A 127 7.75 11.38 5.99
N TRP A 128 8.31 10.30 6.52
CA TRP A 128 9.10 9.33 5.74
C TRP A 128 8.25 8.34 4.92
N ASN A 129 7.00 8.10 5.30
CA ASN A 129 6.17 7.07 4.66
C ASN A 129 4.98 7.61 3.89
N TRP A 130 4.23 8.57 4.45
CA TRP A 130 2.90 8.95 3.95
C TRP A 130 2.75 10.43 3.59
N SER A 131 3.78 11.25 3.80
CA SER A 131 3.80 12.61 3.24
C SER A 131 3.74 12.56 1.72
N LYS A 132 3.31 13.65 1.07
CA LYS A 132 3.23 13.69 -0.41
C LYS A 132 4.58 13.35 -1.07
N ALA A 133 5.66 13.91 -0.55
CA ALA A 133 7.01 13.62 -1.02
C ALA A 133 7.44 12.19 -0.66
N GLY A 134 7.17 11.74 0.56
CA GLY A 134 7.49 10.37 1.01
C GLY A 134 6.80 9.31 0.14
N LYS A 135 5.52 9.50 -0.18
CA LYS A 135 4.79 8.62 -1.09
C LYS A 135 5.42 8.61 -2.48
N ALA A 136 5.65 9.79 -3.06
CA ALA A 136 6.23 9.91 -4.40
C ALA A 136 7.61 9.22 -4.47
N ILE A 137 8.46 9.41 -3.47
CA ILE A 137 9.78 8.76 -3.42
C ILE A 137 9.65 7.26 -3.24
N ASN A 138 8.83 6.79 -2.29
CA ASN A 138 8.70 5.37 -1.99
C ASN A 138 8.06 4.57 -3.14
N SER A 139 7.10 5.15 -3.87
CA SER A 139 6.37 4.43 -4.93
C SER A 139 6.93 4.66 -6.34
N ALA A 140 7.38 5.88 -6.67
CA ALA A 140 7.78 6.22 -8.03
C ALA A 140 9.28 6.01 -8.28
N LEU A 141 10.15 6.20 -7.29
CA LEU A 141 11.60 6.13 -7.49
C LEU A 141 12.02 4.77 -8.06
N PHE A 142 11.56 3.68 -7.45
CA PHE A 142 11.90 2.34 -7.88
C PHE A 142 11.35 2.04 -9.29
N ALA A 143 10.06 2.28 -9.53
CA ALA A 143 9.43 2.05 -10.83
C ALA A 143 10.11 2.84 -11.97
N VAL A 144 10.36 4.14 -11.77
CA VAL A 144 10.96 5.01 -12.79
C VAL A 144 12.38 4.57 -13.09
N LEU A 145 13.21 4.34 -12.06
CA LEU A 145 14.57 3.88 -12.26
C LEU A 145 14.61 2.52 -12.97
N MET A 146 13.77 1.57 -12.55
CA MET A 146 13.67 0.24 -13.16
C MET A 146 13.34 0.34 -14.66
N VAL A 147 12.32 1.12 -15.02
CA VAL A 147 11.88 1.28 -16.41
C VAL A 147 12.94 1.99 -17.26
N TRP A 148 13.58 3.03 -16.71
CA TRP A 148 14.47 3.92 -17.44
C TRP A 148 15.89 3.38 -17.59
N THR A 149 16.52 2.97 -16.49
CA THR A 149 17.93 2.56 -16.51
C THR A 149 18.10 1.10 -16.89
N ARG A 150 17.16 0.25 -16.46
CA ARG A 150 17.27 -1.22 -16.56
C ARG A 150 18.62 -1.75 -16.06
N ASP A 151 19.22 -1.06 -15.11
CA ASP A 151 20.46 -1.48 -14.45
C ASP A 151 20.09 -2.21 -13.14
N ALA A 152 20.27 -3.54 -13.14
CA ALA A 152 19.86 -4.38 -12.03
C ALA A 152 20.62 -4.05 -10.74
N LEU A 153 21.89 -3.63 -10.82
CA LEU A 153 22.68 -3.29 -9.63
C LEU A 153 22.19 -1.98 -9.01
N LEU A 154 22.00 -0.95 -9.83
CA LEU A 154 21.48 0.34 -9.39
C LEU A 154 20.08 0.18 -8.78
N VAL A 155 19.18 -0.48 -9.51
CA VAL A 155 17.78 -0.67 -9.10
C VAL A 155 17.69 -1.57 -7.86
N GLY A 156 18.51 -2.62 -7.79
CA GLY A 156 18.61 -3.49 -6.62
C GLY A 156 19.13 -2.75 -5.39
N THR A 157 20.14 -1.90 -5.54
CA THR A 157 20.66 -1.06 -4.45
C THR A 157 19.57 -0.15 -3.90
N ILE A 158 18.80 0.50 -4.77
CA ILE A 158 17.68 1.35 -4.35
C ILE A 158 16.60 0.54 -3.63
N ALA A 159 16.24 -0.64 -4.13
CA ALA A 159 15.27 -1.52 -3.44
C ALA A 159 15.75 -1.90 -2.04
N THR A 160 17.03 -2.24 -1.86
CA THR A 160 17.60 -2.55 -0.55
C THR A 160 17.60 -1.35 0.38
N VAL A 161 17.91 -0.15 -0.12
CA VAL A 161 17.85 1.09 0.68
C VAL A 161 16.42 1.39 1.12
N LEU A 162 15.43 1.26 0.23
CA LEU A 162 14.02 1.42 0.57
C LEU A 162 13.57 0.39 1.61
N LEU A 163 13.97 -0.88 1.47
CA LEU A 163 13.71 -1.91 2.48
C LEU A 163 14.30 -1.54 3.83
N GLY A 164 15.55 -1.07 3.88
CA GLY A 164 16.19 -0.59 5.10
C GLY A 164 15.42 0.57 5.76
N LEU A 165 14.90 1.50 4.95
CA LEU A 165 14.06 2.60 5.42
C LEU A 165 12.73 2.11 6.00
N LYS A 166 12.09 1.10 5.39
CA LYS A 166 10.86 0.49 5.91
C LYS A 166 11.10 -0.31 7.18
N LEU A 167 12.17 -1.08 7.25
CA LEU A 167 12.55 -1.79 8.47
C LEU A 167 12.81 -0.81 9.61
N THR A 168 13.49 0.30 9.33
CA THR A 168 13.72 1.35 10.32
C THR A 168 12.40 2.01 10.77
N SER A 169 11.50 2.29 9.83
CA SER A 169 10.16 2.81 10.12
C SER A 169 9.34 1.83 10.96
N PHE A 170 9.43 0.54 10.67
CA PHE A 170 8.80 -0.53 11.42
C PHE A 170 9.32 -0.59 12.86
N MET A 171 10.64 -0.45 13.06
CA MET A 171 11.22 -0.36 14.40
C MET A 171 10.74 0.88 15.17
N TRP A 172 10.56 2.02 14.50
CA TRP A 172 9.94 3.21 15.13
C TRP A 172 8.48 2.96 15.51
N LEU A 173 7.74 2.23 14.67
CA LEU A 173 6.35 1.85 14.96
C LEU A 173 6.26 0.94 16.18
N LEU A 174 7.12 -0.07 16.30
CA LEU A 174 7.13 -0.97 17.46
C LEU A 174 7.39 -0.22 18.78
N LYS A 175 8.22 0.82 18.74
CA LYS A 175 8.49 1.69 19.90
C LYS A 175 7.29 2.55 20.32
N LEU A 176 6.32 2.78 19.44
CA LEU A 176 5.11 3.55 19.77
C LEU A 176 4.12 2.80 20.66
N GLN A 177 4.35 1.49 20.93
CA GLN A 177 3.44 0.60 21.66
C GLN A 177 2.01 0.65 21.12
N MET A 178 1.67 -0.27 20.21
CA MET A 178 0.33 -0.30 19.62
C MET A 178 -0.74 -0.33 20.70
N PRO A 179 -1.75 0.56 20.66
CA PRO A 179 -2.87 0.51 21.59
C PRO A 179 -3.48 -0.88 21.54
N ILE A 180 -3.42 -1.60 22.66
CA ILE A 180 -4.14 -2.87 22.79
C ILE A 180 -5.61 -2.48 22.67
N PRO A 181 -6.39 -3.05 21.73
CA PRO A 181 -7.82 -2.83 21.70
C PRO A 181 -8.33 -3.23 23.08
N ALA A 182 -8.85 -2.27 23.84
CA ALA A 182 -9.65 -2.59 25.02
C ALA A 182 -10.73 -3.53 24.48
N GLY A 183 -10.64 -4.81 24.82
CA GLY A 183 -11.36 -5.86 24.12
C GLY A 183 -12.85 -5.53 24.05
N CYS A 184 -13.56 -6.14 23.09
CA CYS A 184 -15.00 -6.31 23.29
C CYS A 184 -15.17 -7.08 24.59
N VAL A 185 -15.40 -6.37 25.69
CA VAL A 185 -15.99 -6.93 26.88
C VAL A 185 -17.35 -7.44 26.40
N ARG A 186 -17.47 -8.75 26.18
CA ARG A 186 -18.79 -9.37 26.26
C ARG A 186 -19.28 -9.01 27.64
N HIS A 187 -20.39 -8.30 27.74
CA HIS A 187 -21.17 -8.33 28.96
C HIS A 187 -21.39 -9.81 29.27
N SER A 188 -20.67 -10.31 30.29
CA SER A 188 -21.04 -11.53 30.98
C SER A 188 -22.49 -11.29 31.40
N SER A 189 -23.43 -12.04 30.82
CA SER A 189 -24.78 -12.09 31.33
C SER A 189 -24.69 -12.52 32.80
N GLU A 190 -24.83 -11.55 33.69
CA GLU A 190 -24.95 -11.78 35.12
C GLU A 190 -26.09 -12.77 35.36
N SER A 191 -25.74 -13.83 36.06
CA SER A 191 -26.61 -14.86 36.59
C SER A 191 -27.83 -14.26 37.30
N LEU A 192 -29.04 -14.61 36.84
CA LEU A 192 -30.26 -14.46 37.62
C LEU A 192 -30.10 -15.20 38.96
N PRO A 193 -30.37 -14.57 40.11
CA PRO A 193 -30.29 -15.25 41.39
C PRO A 193 -31.45 -16.25 41.52
N VAL A 194 -31.10 -17.45 41.95
CA VAL A 194 -32.02 -18.42 42.53
C VAL A 194 -32.59 -17.84 43.82
N GLY A 195 -33.92 -17.74 43.92
CA GLY A 195 -34.68 -17.46 45.15
C GLY A 195 -36.10 -17.93 44.94
N VAL A 196 -36.44 -19.16 45.31
CA VAL A 196 -37.12 -19.52 46.56
C VAL A 196 -38.40 -18.71 46.78
N SER A 197 -39.53 -19.30 46.40
CA SER A 197 -40.82 -19.30 47.11
C SER A 197 -41.68 -20.40 46.51
#